data_AF-D5RPT3-F1
#
_entry.id   AF-D5RPT3-F1
#
_cell.length_a   1.000
_cell.length_b   1.000
_cell.length_c   1.000
_cell.angle_alpha   90.00
_cell.angle_beta   90.00
_cell.angle_gamma   90.00
#
_symmetry.space_group_name_H-M   'P 1'
#
loop_
_entity.id
_entity.type
_entity.pdbx_description
1 polymer ?
#
loop_
_entity_poly.entity_id
_entity_poly.type
_entity_poly.pdbx_seq_one_letter_code
_entity_poly.pdbx_strand_id
1 'polypeptide(L)'
;WVLLPGHDGAARLLQAAEATPGESSAYGRVLRWDAVESAPALPPADWLAAGAWATLAAMAGALERMLEETVRYAGERRQFGRPIAAFQAVQQQLSVMTEDVFAARIAAQLASLPGGAGLAGLDTARIAAAKSRIGEAASRAAGIAHAVHGAMGITAEHELHLWTGLLHRGRLRFGAESHWNAWLGEAFLRGAEGESLGFVRARLSPLPVEETTP
;
A
#
# COMPACT_ATOMS: atom_id res chain seq x y z
N TRP A 1 10.75 -14.37 9.88
CA TRP A 1 11.97 -14.02 9.15
C TRP A 1 11.96 -12.53 8.82
N VAL A 2 13.12 -11.89 8.74
CA VAL A 2 13.32 -10.48 8.39
C VAL A 2 14.28 -10.42 7.22
N LEU A 3 13.91 -9.67 6.19
CA LEU A 3 14.76 -9.45 5.02
C LEU A 3 15.66 -8.24 5.28
N LEU A 4 16.97 -8.44 5.25
CA LEU A 4 17.97 -7.38 5.36
C LEU A 4 18.66 -7.19 4.00
N PRO A 5 18.37 -6.12 3.25
CA PRO A 5 19.08 -5.82 2.01
C PRO A 5 20.53 -5.44 2.30
N GLY A 6 21.47 -6.05 1.59
CA GLY A 6 22.90 -5.75 1.62
C GLY A 6 23.28 -4.63 0.67
N HIS A 7 24.48 -4.05 0.86
CA HIS A 7 25.02 -3.00 0.00
C HIS A 7 25.48 -3.52 -1.38
N ASP A 8 25.62 -4.83 -1.54
CA ASP A 8 26.01 -5.55 -2.74
C ASP A 8 24.82 -5.97 -3.63
N GLY A 9 23.60 -5.57 -3.27
CA GLY A 9 22.37 -5.96 -3.97
C GLY A 9 21.85 -7.36 -3.60
N ALA A 10 22.60 -8.13 -2.82
CA ALA A 10 22.08 -9.34 -2.19
C ALA A 10 21.18 -8.98 -1.00
N ALA A 11 20.39 -9.93 -0.52
CA ALA A 11 19.69 -9.77 0.76
C ALA A 11 19.94 -10.99 1.64
N ARG A 12 19.84 -10.78 2.94
CA ARG A 12 19.98 -11.84 3.95
C ARG A 12 18.66 -12.09 4.63
N LEU A 13 18.32 -13.37 4.84
CA LEU A 13 17.11 -13.77 5.52
C LEU A 13 17.40 -14.10 6.98
N LEU A 14 17.05 -13.19 7.88
CA LEU A 14 17.32 -13.28 9.32
C LEU A 14 16.15 -13.91 10.06
N GLN A 15 16.40 -14.81 11.02
CA GLN A 15 15.33 -15.33 11.86
C GLN A 15 14.92 -14.29 12.89
N ALA A 16 13.62 -13.95 12.93
CA ALA A 16 13.11 -12.98 13.89
C ALA A 16 13.26 -13.46 15.34
N ALA A 17 13.29 -14.79 15.56
CA ALA A 17 13.45 -15.40 16.88
C ALA A 17 14.87 -15.25 17.45
N GLU A 18 15.88 -15.04 16.59
CA GLU A 18 17.28 -14.84 16.99
C GLU A 18 17.59 -13.37 17.27
N ALA A 19 16.62 -12.47 17.10
CA ALA A 19 16.82 -11.05 17.28
C ALA A 19 16.87 -10.68 18.76
N THR A 20 17.82 -9.81 19.13
CA THR A 20 17.79 -9.12 20.42
C THR A 20 16.95 -7.84 20.29
N PRO A 21 15.95 -7.62 21.16
CA PRO A 21 15.11 -6.43 21.12
C PRO A 21 15.90 -5.21 21.60
N GLY A 22 15.83 -4.12 20.83
CA GLY A 22 16.35 -2.81 21.16
C GLY A 22 15.26 -1.81 21.54
N GLU A 23 15.50 -0.54 21.25
CA GLU A 23 14.59 0.57 21.55
C GLU A 23 13.23 0.39 20.86
N SER A 24 12.17 0.83 21.54
CA SER A 24 10.80 0.71 21.06
C SER A 24 10.18 2.11 20.91
N SER A 25 9.41 2.30 19.85
CA SER A 25 8.63 3.51 19.57
C SER A 25 7.18 3.14 19.24
N ALA A 26 6.33 4.14 19.03
CA ALA A 26 4.97 3.94 18.52
C ALA A 26 4.92 3.25 17.14
N TYR A 27 6.02 3.30 16.39
CA TYR A 27 6.10 2.77 15.02
C TYR A 27 6.70 1.36 14.94
N GLY A 28 7.26 0.86 16.04
CA GLY A 28 7.84 -0.47 16.10
C GLY A 28 9.01 -0.57 17.08
N ARG A 29 9.67 -1.72 17.05
CA ARG A 29 10.84 -2.02 17.89
C ARG A 29 12.04 -2.29 17.01
N VAL A 30 13.18 -1.73 17.38
CA VAL A 30 14.47 -2.04 16.75
C VAL A 30 14.85 -3.46 17.11
N LEU A 31 15.24 -4.25 16.11
CA LEU A 31 15.74 -5.61 16.28
C LEU A 31 17.22 -5.64 15.88
N ARG A 32 18.05 -6.35 16.65
CA ARG A 32 19.48 -6.52 16.40
C ARG A 32 19.84 -7.99 16.23
N TRP A 33 20.81 -8.29 15.38
CA TRP A 33 21.35 -9.62 15.14
C TRP A 33 22.87 -9.55 15.19
N ASP A 34 23.50 -10.48 15.91
CA ASP A 34 24.97 -10.53 16.05
C ASP A 34 25.65 -11.31 14.93
N ALA A 35 24.91 -12.18 14.22
CA ALA A 35 25.45 -13.11 13.22
C ALA A 35 24.78 -12.93 11.84
N VAL A 36 24.79 -11.70 11.33
CA VAL A 36 24.18 -11.36 10.03
C VAL A 36 24.89 -12.09 8.88
N GLU A 37 26.22 -12.17 8.94
CA GLU A 37 27.10 -12.69 7.89
C GLU A 37 26.91 -14.19 7.63
N SER A 38 26.45 -14.95 8.63
CA SER A 38 26.14 -16.38 8.51
C SER A 38 24.72 -16.66 8.03
N ALA A 39 23.86 -15.66 7.95
CA ALA A 39 22.48 -15.85 7.54
C ALA A 39 22.37 -16.23 6.04
N PRO A 40 21.36 -17.03 5.64
CA PRO A 40 21.14 -17.40 4.24
C PRO A 40 21.10 -16.18 3.32
N ALA A 41 21.95 -16.18 2.30
CA ALA A 41 21.96 -15.19 1.25
C ALA A 41 20.90 -15.53 0.20
N LEU A 42 20.16 -14.50 -0.21
CA LEU A 42 19.19 -14.56 -1.30
C LEU A 42 19.82 -13.95 -2.55
N PRO A 43 19.44 -14.42 -3.75
CA PRO A 43 20.02 -13.93 -5.00
C PRO A 43 19.79 -12.41 -5.18
N PRO A 44 20.62 -11.70 -5.94
CA PRO A 44 20.39 -10.29 -6.24
C PRO A 44 19.02 -10.05 -6.87
N ALA A 45 18.27 -9.09 -6.34
CA ALA A 45 16.95 -8.68 -6.84
C ALA A 45 16.66 -7.24 -6.41
N ASP A 46 15.63 -6.63 -7.00
CA ASP A 46 15.08 -5.38 -6.49
C ASP A 46 14.27 -5.64 -5.21
N TRP A 47 14.98 -5.82 -4.09
CA TRP A 47 14.40 -6.16 -2.79
C TRP A 47 13.50 -5.06 -2.22
N LEU A 48 13.73 -3.80 -2.62
CA LEU A 48 12.87 -2.70 -2.26
C LEU A 48 11.51 -2.82 -2.96
N ALA A 49 11.51 -3.08 -4.28
CA ALA A 49 10.29 -3.33 -5.04
C ALA A 49 9.57 -4.60 -4.58
N ALA A 50 10.30 -5.69 -4.31
CA ALA A 50 9.71 -6.93 -3.81
C ALA A 50 9.04 -6.74 -2.44
N GLY A 51 9.69 -6.02 -1.52
CA GLY A 51 9.11 -5.67 -0.23
C GLY A 51 7.89 -4.77 -0.37
N ALA A 52 7.96 -3.76 -1.25
CA ALA A 52 6.82 -2.89 -1.55
C ALA A 52 5.63 -3.70 -2.09
N TRP A 53 5.84 -4.54 -3.10
CA TRP A 53 4.85 -5.44 -3.68
C TRP A 53 4.16 -6.30 -2.61
N ALA A 54 4.94 -6.93 -1.73
CA ALA A 54 4.42 -7.79 -0.66
C ALA A 54 3.48 -7.06 0.33
N THR A 55 3.57 -5.73 0.43
CA THR A 55 2.68 -4.93 1.29
C THR A 55 1.39 -4.48 0.61
N LEU A 56 1.33 -4.45 -0.72
CA LEU A 56 0.23 -3.83 -1.48
C LEU A 56 -1.13 -4.47 -1.15
N ALA A 57 -1.21 -5.80 -1.18
CA ALA A 57 -2.45 -6.53 -0.94
C ALA A 57 -3.00 -6.29 0.47
N ALA A 58 -2.12 -6.28 1.49
CA ALA A 58 -2.52 -6.01 2.86
C ALA A 58 -3.03 -4.57 3.05
N MET A 59 -2.40 -3.60 2.40
CA MET A 59 -2.84 -2.21 2.45
C MET A 59 -4.16 -1.99 1.70
N ALA A 60 -4.33 -2.59 0.52
CA ALA A 60 -5.59 -2.55 -0.23
C ALA A 60 -6.74 -3.18 0.57
N GLY A 61 -6.53 -4.35 1.17
CA GLY A 61 -7.52 -4.99 2.03
C GLY A 61 -7.87 -4.16 3.28
N ALA A 62 -6.88 -3.50 3.89
CA ALA A 62 -7.13 -2.60 5.01
C ALA A 62 -7.95 -1.36 4.61
N LEU A 63 -7.73 -0.82 3.41
CA LEU A 63 -8.53 0.26 2.83
C LEU A 63 -9.98 -0.18 2.60
N GLU A 64 -10.18 -1.35 2.00
CA GLU A 64 -11.51 -1.95 1.78
C GLU A 64 -12.26 -2.14 3.09
N ARG A 65 -11.59 -2.75 4.07
CA ARG A 65 -12.18 -2.98 5.39
C ARG A 65 -12.54 -1.67 6.11
N MET A 66 -11.65 -0.67 6.05
CA MET A 66 -11.93 0.65 6.62
C MET A 66 -13.15 1.30 5.96
N LEU A 67 -13.31 1.18 4.64
CA LEU A 67 -14.48 1.68 3.92
C LEU A 67 -15.76 0.97 4.36
N GLU A 68 -15.76 -0.36 4.41
CA GLU A 68 -16.91 -1.16 4.87
C GLU A 68 -17.37 -0.75 6.27
N GLU A 69 -16.43 -0.62 7.21
CA GLU A 69 -16.72 -0.20 8.57
C GLU A 69 -17.30 1.21 8.62
N THR A 70 -16.72 2.14 7.84
CA THR A 70 -17.17 3.53 7.77
C THR A 70 -18.57 3.66 7.17
N VAL A 71 -18.86 2.94 6.09
CA VAL A 71 -20.19 2.93 5.47
C VAL A 71 -21.24 2.34 6.41
N ARG A 72 -20.92 1.21 7.06
CA ARG A 72 -21.80 0.58 8.05
C ARG A 72 -22.10 1.55 9.19
N TYR A 73 -21.07 2.13 9.80
CA TYR A 73 -21.24 3.10 10.88
C TYR A 73 -22.09 4.29 10.45
N ALA A 74 -21.87 4.83 9.25
CA ALA A 74 -22.67 5.95 8.74
C ALA A 74 -24.16 5.61 8.55
N GLY A 75 -24.47 4.36 8.22
CA GLY A 75 -25.85 3.86 8.12
C GLY A 75 -26.53 3.62 9.47
N GLU A 76 -25.77 3.19 10.48
CA GLU A 76 -26.29 2.87 11.82
C GLU A 76 -26.44 4.12 12.70
N ARG A 77 -25.48 5.05 12.63
CA ARG A 77 -25.45 6.24 13.47
C ARG A 77 -26.56 7.21 13.07
N ARG A 78 -27.43 7.56 14.03
CA ARG A 78 -28.53 8.52 13.83
C ARG A 78 -28.24 9.87 14.49
N GLN A 79 -28.38 10.95 13.73
CA GLN A 79 -28.33 12.33 14.20
C GLN A 79 -29.38 13.16 13.45
N PHE A 80 -29.95 14.16 14.13
CA PHE A 80 -31.03 14.99 13.58
C PHE A 80 -32.19 14.15 12.97
N GLY A 81 -32.56 13.08 13.67
CA GLY A 81 -33.71 12.22 13.31
C GLY A 81 -33.46 11.20 12.20
N ARG A 82 -32.26 11.11 11.61
CA ARG A 82 -31.98 10.18 10.49
C ARG A 82 -30.54 9.63 10.53
N PRO A 83 -30.23 8.55 9.77
CA PRO A 83 -28.86 8.07 9.60
C PRO A 83 -27.93 9.17 9.09
N ILE A 84 -26.67 9.18 9.53
CA ILE A 84 -25.71 10.19 9.07
C ILE A 84 -25.34 10.01 7.59
N ALA A 85 -25.48 8.79 7.05
CA ALA A 85 -25.35 8.52 5.61
C ALA A 85 -26.39 9.28 4.75
N ALA A 86 -27.44 9.86 5.33
CA ALA A 86 -28.43 10.67 4.61
C ALA A 86 -28.01 12.15 4.42
N PHE A 87 -26.91 12.60 5.02
CA PHE A 87 -26.39 13.96 4.81
C PHE A 87 -25.45 14.02 3.61
N GLN A 88 -25.65 14.98 2.72
CA GLN A 88 -24.86 15.17 1.49
C GLN A 88 -23.34 15.27 1.77
N ALA A 89 -22.94 15.95 2.84
CA ALA A 89 -21.54 16.06 3.23
C ALA A 89 -20.90 14.69 3.51
N VAL A 90 -21.62 13.79 4.20
CA VAL A 90 -21.16 12.43 4.49
C VAL A 90 -21.15 11.59 3.20
N GLN A 91 -22.17 11.73 2.35
CA GLN A 91 -22.21 11.03 1.05
C GLN A 91 -21.04 11.42 0.16
N GLN A 92 -20.70 12.70 0.09
CA GLN A 92 -19.53 13.18 -0.66
C GLN A 92 -18.23 12.57 -0.13
N GLN A 93 -18.05 12.57 1.20
CA GLN A 93 -16.89 11.96 1.84
C GLN A 93 -16.79 10.45 1.53
N LEU A 94 -17.87 9.70 1.69
CA LEU A 94 -17.92 8.27 1.40
C LEU A 94 -17.67 7.98 -0.09
N SER A 95 -18.17 8.84 -0.99
CA SER A 95 -17.92 8.71 -2.43
C SER A 95 -16.43 8.86 -2.76
N VAL A 96 -15.78 9.90 -2.24
CA VAL A 96 -14.34 10.13 -2.43
C VAL A 96 -13.51 8.98 -1.84
N MET A 97 -13.87 8.50 -0.65
CA MET A 97 -13.20 7.36 -0.03
C MET A 97 -13.36 6.08 -0.87
N THR A 98 -14.55 5.85 -1.41
CA THR A 98 -14.83 4.68 -2.26
C THR A 98 -14.00 4.69 -3.54
N GLU A 99 -13.88 5.85 -4.18
CA GLU A 99 -13.02 6.04 -5.36
C GLU A 99 -11.56 5.71 -5.06
N ASP A 100 -11.01 6.29 -3.98
CA ASP A 100 -9.61 6.06 -3.57
C ASP A 100 -9.36 4.57 -3.25
N VAL A 101 -10.28 3.92 -2.54
CA VAL A 101 -10.18 2.50 -2.18
C VAL A 101 -10.23 1.61 -3.43
N PHE A 102 -11.14 1.92 -4.36
CA PHE A 102 -11.23 1.18 -5.62
C PHE A 102 -9.95 1.33 -6.45
N ALA A 103 -9.44 2.56 -6.61
CA ALA A 103 -8.20 2.82 -7.34
C ALA A 103 -7.00 2.11 -6.69
N ALA A 104 -6.91 2.13 -5.37
CA ALA A 104 -5.88 1.43 -4.60
C ALA A 104 -5.91 -0.10 -4.83
N ARG A 105 -7.11 -0.69 -4.80
CA ARG A 105 -7.31 -2.12 -5.08
C ARG A 105 -6.87 -2.51 -6.49
N ILE A 106 -7.31 -1.75 -7.49
CA ILE A 106 -6.92 -2.01 -8.89
C ILE A 106 -5.42 -1.86 -9.06
N ALA A 107 -4.80 -0.85 -8.47
CA ALA A 107 -3.35 -0.66 -8.57
C ALA A 107 -2.57 -1.84 -7.95
N ALA A 108 -3.01 -2.36 -6.80
CA ALA A 108 -2.42 -3.56 -6.19
C ALA A 108 -2.54 -4.81 -7.09
N GLN A 109 -3.69 -4.97 -7.77
CA GLN A 109 -3.91 -6.06 -8.72
C GLN A 109 -3.00 -5.93 -9.95
N LEU A 110 -2.89 -4.73 -10.53
CA LEU A 110 -2.01 -4.46 -11.67
C LEU A 110 -0.53 -4.72 -11.34
N ALA A 111 -0.08 -4.31 -10.15
CA ALA A 111 1.27 -4.60 -9.66
C ALA A 111 1.54 -6.10 -9.45
N SER A 112 0.49 -6.93 -9.40
CA SER A 112 0.59 -8.38 -9.24
C SER A 112 0.44 -9.14 -10.56
N LEU A 113 0.29 -8.44 -11.69
CA LEU A 113 0.31 -9.08 -13.00
C LEU A 113 1.69 -9.66 -13.30
N PRO A 114 1.77 -10.90 -13.82
CA PRO A 114 3.05 -11.55 -14.09
C PRO A 114 3.78 -10.85 -15.24
N GLY A 115 5.03 -10.45 -15.01
CA GLY A 115 5.98 -10.02 -16.04
C GLY A 115 7.06 -11.07 -16.34
N GLY A 116 7.04 -12.21 -15.65
CA GLY A 116 8.04 -13.27 -15.74
C GLY A 116 7.96 -14.24 -14.56
N ALA A 117 8.99 -15.06 -14.37
CA ALA A 117 9.03 -16.05 -13.30
C ALA A 117 9.56 -15.47 -11.97
N GLY A 118 8.88 -15.79 -10.87
CA GLY A 118 9.30 -15.42 -9.52
C GLY A 118 9.44 -13.91 -9.29
N LEU A 119 10.27 -13.52 -8.32
CA LEU A 119 10.50 -12.10 -7.99
C LEU A 119 11.13 -11.30 -9.14
N ALA A 120 11.86 -11.96 -10.05
CA ALA A 120 12.42 -11.32 -11.23
C ALA A 120 11.35 -10.91 -12.26
N GLY A 121 10.15 -11.49 -12.18
CA GLY A 121 9.00 -11.13 -13.02
C GLY A 121 8.17 -9.96 -12.50
N LEU A 122 8.55 -9.34 -11.39
CA LEU A 122 7.87 -8.17 -10.85
C LEU A 122 8.17 -6.93 -11.70
N ASP A 123 7.14 -6.17 -12.06
CA ASP A 123 7.31 -4.90 -12.76
C ASP A 123 7.40 -3.74 -11.77
N THR A 124 8.61 -3.24 -11.54
CA THR A 124 8.87 -2.12 -10.63
C THR A 124 8.02 -0.89 -10.95
N ALA A 125 7.68 -0.63 -12.22
CA ALA A 125 6.86 0.53 -12.57
C ALA A 125 5.42 0.40 -12.07
N ARG A 126 4.82 -0.79 -12.20
CA ARG A 126 3.48 -1.07 -11.66
C ARG A 126 3.48 -1.05 -10.13
N ILE A 127 4.53 -1.57 -9.51
CA ILE A 127 4.71 -1.54 -8.05
C ILE A 127 4.83 -0.10 -7.54
N ALA A 128 5.64 0.73 -8.21
CA ALA A 128 5.82 2.13 -7.87
C ALA A 128 4.50 2.91 -7.96
N ALA A 129 3.76 2.72 -9.06
CA ALA A 129 2.44 3.33 -9.25
C ALA A 129 1.45 2.87 -8.17
N ALA A 130 1.46 1.58 -7.83
CA ALA A 130 0.61 1.05 -6.77
C ALA A 130 0.96 1.57 -5.38
N LYS A 131 2.24 1.60 -4.99
CA LYS A 131 2.67 2.17 -3.71
C LYS A 131 2.26 3.63 -3.58
N SER A 132 2.45 4.41 -4.64
CA SER A 132 2.03 5.81 -4.69
C SER A 132 0.51 5.95 -4.51
N ARG A 133 -0.28 5.26 -5.35
CA ARG A 133 -1.75 5.34 -5.32
C ARG A 133 -2.35 4.89 -3.98
N ILE A 134 -1.87 3.76 -3.46
CA ILE A 134 -2.33 3.20 -2.19
C ILE A 134 -1.92 4.08 -1.01
N GLY A 135 -0.74 4.69 -1.03
CA GLY A 135 -0.28 5.56 0.06
C GLY A 135 -1.07 6.87 0.16
N GLU A 136 -1.38 7.48 -0.98
CA GLU A 136 -2.26 8.64 -1.04
C GLU A 136 -3.68 8.30 -0.56
N ALA A 137 -4.24 7.18 -1.03
CA ALA A 137 -5.55 6.69 -0.59
C ALA A 137 -5.58 6.41 0.91
N ALA A 138 -4.53 5.80 1.46
CA ALA A 138 -4.40 5.51 2.89
C ALA A 138 -4.53 6.76 3.77
N SER A 139 -3.94 7.88 3.35
CA SER A 139 -4.03 9.14 4.11
C SER A 139 -5.43 9.73 4.05
N ARG A 140 -6.01 9.80 2.85
CA ARG A 140 -7.32 10.42 2.64
C ARG A 140 -8.44 9.58 3.26
N ALA A 141 -8.41 8.27 3.07
CA ALA A 141 -9.37 7.34 3.63
C ALA A 141 -9.35 7.35 5.16
N ALA A 142 -8.17 7.37 5.79
CA ALA A 142 -8.07 7.52 7.24
C ALA A 142 -8.70 8.83 7.71
N GLY A 143 -8.37 9.96 7.07
CA GLY A 143 -8.94 11.26 7.41
C GLY A 143 -10.47 11.29 7.28
N ILE A 144 -11.02 10.72 6.21
CA ILE A 144 -12.47 10.62 6.00
C ILE A 144 -13.10 9.71 7.05
N ALA A 145 -12.55 8.52 7.28
CA ALA A 145 -13.09 7.59 8.26
C ALA A 145 -13.12 8.22 9.65
N HIS A 146 -12.05 8.85 10.11
CA HIS A 146 -12.02 9.55 11.40
C HIS A 146 -13.04 10.70 11.47
N ALA A 147 -13.19 11.48 10.38
CA ALA A 147 -14.19 12.54 10.33
C ALA A 147 -15.63 12.02 10.42
N VAL A 148 -15.95 10.91 9.74
CA VAL A 148 -17.28 10.28 9.77
C VAL A 148 -17.58 9.70 11.15
N HIS A 149 -16.61 9.04 11.80
CA HIS A 149 -16.78 8.46 13.13
C HIS A 149 -16.79 9.49 14.27
N GLY A 150 -16.20 10.68 14.05
CA GLY A 150 -16.12 11.74 15.05
C GLY A 150 -15.33 11.30 16.27
N ALA A 151 -15.76 11.71 17.47
CA ALA A 151 -15.08 11.35 18.73
C ALA A 151 -14.98 9.83 18.96
N MET A 152 -15.93 9.03 18.43
CA MET A 152 -15.87 7.56 18.52
C MET A 152 -14.81 6.94 17.61
N GLY A 153 -14.30 7.66 16.61
CA GLY A 153 -13.18 7.21 15.78
C GLY A 153 -11.83 7.18 16.54
N ILE A 154 -11.78 7.81 17.71
CA ILE A 154 -10.57 7.98 18.54
C ILE A 154 -10.64 7.11 19.80
N THR A 155 -11.81 6.58 20.17
CA THR A 155 -11.93 5.69 21.33
C THR A 155 -11.43 4.29 21.01
N ALA A 156 -10.92 3.57 22.01
CA ALA A 156 -10.41 2.20 21.87
C ALA A 156 -11.51 1.17 21.50
N GLU A 157 -12.77 1.60 21.50
CA GLU A 157 -13.96 0.79 21.23
C GLU A 157 -14.15 0.52 19.74
N HIS A 158 -13.40 1.20 18.85
CA HIS A 158 -13.49 1.00 17.41
C HIS A 158 -12.17 0.56 16.79
N GLU A 159 -12.21 -0.50 15.98
CA GLU A 159 -11.06 -1.12 15.32
C GLU A 159 -10.41 -0.24 14.24
N LEU A 160 -10.96 0.96 13.98
CA LEU A 160 -10.46 1.93 13.00
C LEU A 160 -8.97 2.28 13.19
N HIS A 161 -8.50 2.31 14.43
CA HIS A 161 -7.09 2.56 14.75
C HIS A 161 -6.16 1.45 14.25
N LEU A 162 -6.63 0.20 14.19
CA LEU A 162 -5.86 -0.95 13.67
C LEU A 162 -5.58 -0.76 12.19
N TRP A 163 -6.60 -0.41 11.41
CA TRP A 163 -6.48 -0.14 9.97
C TRP A 163 -5.63 1.10 9.71
N THR A 164 -5.87 2.19 10.47
CA THR A 164 -5.07 3.42 10.38
C THR A 164 -3.58 3.13 10.62
N GLY A 165 -3.27 2.37 11.67
CA GLY A 165 -1.89 2.00 12.02
C GLY A 165 -1.24 1.04 11.03
N LEU A 166 -1.99 0.08 10.46
CA LEU A 166 -1.51 -0.78 9.38
C LEU A 166 -1.15 0.06 8.14
N LEU A 167 -2.06 0.93 7.71
CA LEU A 167 -1.88 1.77 6.54
C LEU A 167 -0.70 2.73 6.71
N HIS A 168 -0.57 3.40 7.86
CA HIS A 168 0.56 4.30 8.13
C HIS A 168 1.91 3.58 8.11
N ARG A 169 1.99 2.38 8.70
CA ARG A 169 3.22 1.55 8.66
C ARG A 169 3.51 1.06 7.24
N GLY A 170 2.48 0.64 6.49
CA GLY A 170 2.63 0.20 5.10
C GLY A 170 3.11 1.31 4.17
N ARG A 171 2.66 2.55 4.38
CA ARG A 171 3.13 3.74 3.66
C ARG A 171 4.63 3.94 3.82
N LEU A 172 5.13 3.85 5.05
CA LEU A 172 6.54 4.07 5.36
C LEU A 172 7.45 2.88 4.99
N ARG A 173 6.90 1.66 4.98
CA ARG A 173 7.67 0.45 4.63
C ARG A 173 7.96 0.42 3.13
N PHE A 174 9.22 0.10 2.81
CA PHE A 174 9.70 -0.09 1.44
C PHE A 174 9.43 1.10 0.52
N GLY A 175 9.76 2.31 0.99
CA GLY A 175 9.58 3.55 0.25
C GLY A 175 8.17 4.13 0.38
N ALA A 176 8.13 5.42 0.74
CA ALA A 176 6.92 6.23 0.76
C ALA A 176 6.57 6.74 -0.65
N GLU A 177 5.44 7.45 -0.78
CA GLU A 177 4.93 7.97 -2.04
C GLU A 177 5.94 8.87 -2.75
N SER A 178 6.65 9.73 -2.00
CA SER A 178 7.68 10.61 -2.57
C SER A 178 8.81 9.84 -3.25
N HIS A 179 9.26 8.73 -2.66
CA HIS A 179 10.29 7.87 -3.24
C HIS A 179 9.79 7.23 -4.55
N TRP A 180 8.60 6.62 -4.54
CA TRP A 180 8.06 5.94 -5.72
C TRP A 180 7.63 6.92 -6.82
N ASN A 181 7.18 8.12 -6.47
CA ASN A 181 6.90 9.19 -7.42
C ASN A 181 8.19 9.70 -8.09
N ALA A 182 9.28 9.87 -7.34
CA ALA A 182 10.58 10.22 -7.90
C ALA A 182 11.08 9.12 -8.84
N TRP A 183 10.99 7.86 -8.42
CA TRP A 183 11.36 6.70 -9.24
C TRP A 183 10.57 6.67 -10.56
N LEU A 184 9.25 6.89 -10.50
CA LEU A 184 8.40 6.95 -11.70
C LEU A 184 8.79 8.10 -12.63
N GLY A 185 9.09 9.27 -12.07
CA GLY A 185 9.59 10.42 -12.83
C GLY A 185 10.91 10.12 -13.54
N GLU A 186 11.87 9.52 -12.84
CA GLU A 186 13.15 9.10 -13.44
C GLU A 186 12.99 8.00 -14.48
N ALA A 187 12.07 7.05 -14.26
CA ALA A 187 11.76 6.01 -15.23
C ALA A 187 11.12 6.62 -16.50
N PHE A 188 10.21 7.56 -16.34
CA PHE A 188 9.59 8.30 -17.43
C PHE A 188 10.62 9.10 -18.24
N LEU A 189 11.50 9.85 -17.57
CA LEU A 189 12.53 10.67 -18.23
C LEU A 189 13.59 9.84 -18.97
N ARG A 190 13.84 8.60 -18.54
CA ARG A 190 14.73 7.66 -19.24
C ARG A 190 14.03 6.90 -20.37
N GLY A 191 12.70 6.85 -20.33
CA GLY A 191 11.87 6.16 -21.31
C GLY A 191 11.88 6.84 -22.67
N ALA A 192 11.66 6.05 -23.72
CA ALA A 192 11.53 6.56 -25.09
C ALA A 192 10.10 7.00 -25.41
N GLU A 193 9.14 6.81 -24.50
CA GLU A 193 7.72 6.99 -24.75
C GLU A 193 7.32 8.47 -24.95
N GLY A 194 8.19 9.42 -24.58
CA GLY A 194 8.10 10.87 -24.89
C GLY A 194 6.93 11.64 -24.25
N GLU A 195 5.79 10.98 -24.08
CA GLU A 195 4.53 11.50 -23.55
C GLU A 195 4.06 10.64 -22.37
N SER A 196 3.45 11.29 -21.38
CA SER A 196 2.97 10.64 -20.16
C SER A 196 1.96 9.53 -20.44
N LEU A 197 1.05 9.74 -21.41
CA LEU A 197 0.07 8.74 -21.81
C LEU A 197 0.73 7.51 -22.46
N GLY A 198 1.79 7.72 -23.25
CA GLY A 198 2.58 6.64 -23.86
C GLY A 198 3.21 5.76 -22.79
N PHE A 199 3.84 6.37 -21.78
CA PHE A 199 4.42 5.67 -20.64
C PHE A 199 3.37 4.85 -19.86
N VAL A 200 2.22 5.45 -19.54
CA VAL A 200 1.15 4.75 -18.81
C VAL A 200 0.68 3.52 -19.60
N ARG A 201 0.43 3.67 -20.91
CA ARG A 201 -0.02 2.56 -21.76
C ARG A 201 1.01 1.45 -21.89
N ALA A 202 2.28 1.81 -22.03
CA ALA A 202 3.36 0.84 -22.22
C ALA A 202 3.74 0.11 -20.93
N ARG A 203 3.71 0.81 -19.78
CA ARG A 203 4.29 0.32 -18.52
C ARG A 203 3.28 -0.03 -17.45
N LEU A 204 2.13 0.65 -17.41
CA LEU A 204 1.20 0.58 -16.27
C LEU A 204 -0.12 -0.11 -16.62
N SER A 205 -0.53 -0.08 -17.89
CA SER A 205 -1.75 -0.75 -18.31
C SER A 205 -1.61 -2.28 -18.25
N PRO A 206 -2.71 -3.00 -17.94
CA PRO A 206 -2.77 -4.43 -18.20
C PRO A 206 -2.60 -4.65 -19.71
N LEU A 207 -1.92 -5.74 -20.11
CA LEU A 207 -1.81 -6.11 -21.52
C LEU A 207 -3.22 -6.17 -22.14
N PRO A 208 -3.41 -5.75 -23.39
CA PRO A 208 -4.71 -5.84 -24.04
C PRO A 208 -5.18 -7.30 -23.96
N VAL A 209 -6.42 -7.48 -23.49
CA VAL A 209 -7.11 -8.77 -23.59
C VAL A 209 -7.16 -9.08 -25.08
N GLU A 210 -6.53 -10.17 -25.52
CA GLU A 210 -6.76 -10.67 -26.86
C GLU A 210 -8.28 -10.88 -26.96
N GLU A 211 -8.94 -10.06 -27.77
CA GLU A 211 -10.32 -10.30 -28.14
C GLU A 211 -10.34 -11.68 -28.82
N THR A 212 -10.74 -12.70 -28.08
CA THR A 212 -11.13 -13.97 -28.68
C THR A 212 -12.32 -13.68 -29.56
N THR A 213 -12.05 -13.45 -30.84
CA THR A 213 -13.06 -13.32 -31.89
C THR A 213 -13.95 -14.58 -31.83
N PRO A 214 -15.28 -14.42 -31.81
CA PRO A 214 -16.23 -15.53 -31.69
C PRO A 214 -16.20 -16.51 -32.87
#